data_AF-E1JVI4-F1
#
_entry.id   AF-E1JVI4-F1
#
_cell.length_a   1.000
_cell.length_b   1.000
_cell.length_c   1.000
_cell.angle_alpha   90.00
_cell.angle_beta   90.00
_cell.angle_gamma   90.00
#
_symmetry.space_group_name_H-M   'P 1'
#
loop_
_entity.id
_entity.type
_entity.pdbx_description
1 polymer ?
#
loop_
_entity_poly.entity_id
_entity_poly.type
_entity_poly.pdbx_seq_one_letter_code
_entity_poly.pdbx_strand_id
1 'polypeptide(L)'
;MQRVVLVAAMVLLLAGCGGAASKMELAGEPTVYARVLKAPDPLLMGCYLRSRPSEYHRPNSYQYCLVKKGDKYAVYYDWRDGKTLEEHKGWMPFTINGDRLVSDTEPSTYLVKDGSVWHNYGGRTVLHKMIRQ
;
A
#
# COMPACT_ATOMS: atom_id res chain seq x y z
N MET A 1 -22.50 -51.50 -2.91
CA MET A 1 -21.19 -51.69 -2.26
C MET A 1 -20.15 -50.96 -3.10
N GLN A 2 -20.12 -49.63 -3.07
CA GLN A 2 -19.54 -48.78 -2.01
C GLN A 2 -18.01 -48.94 -2.00
N ARG A 3 -17.31 -47.84 -2.31
CA ARG A 3 -15.84 -47.61 -2.23
C ARG A 3 -15.03 -47.63 -3.53
N VAL A 4 -15.34 -46.76 -4.49
CA VAL A 4 -14.30 -46.06 -5.28
C VAL A 4 -14.80 -44.66 -5.66
N VAL A 5 -15.37 -43.95 -4.68
CA VAL A 5 -15.69 -42.53 -4.76
C VAL A 5 -14.86 -41.95 -3.62
N LEU A 6 -13.63 -41.47 -3.86
CA LEU A 6 -12.80 -40.67 -2.91
C LEU A 6 -11.31 -40.66 -3.32
N VAL A 7 -10.93 -40.16 -4.52
CA VAL A 7 -9.52 -39.76 -4.75
C VAL A 7 -9.39 -38.51 -5.64
N ALA A 8 -10.33 -38.22 -6.54
CA ALA A 8 -10.22 -37.07 -7.45
C ALA A 8 -10.77 -35.73 -6.89
N ALA A 9 -10.87 -35.58 -5.56
CA ALA A 9 -11.44 -34.40 -4.90
C ALA A 9 -10.39 -33.58 -4.09
N MET A 10 -9.10 -33.69 -4.44
CA MET A 10 -7.99 -33.17 -3.62
C MET A 10 -7.03 -32.24 -4.38
N VAL A 11 -7.51 -31.48 -5.37
CA VAL A 11 -6.64 -30.54 -6.15
C VAL A 11 -7.21 -29.11 -6.26
N LEU A 12 -8.38 -28.79 -5.69
CA LEU A 12 -8.97 -27.44 -5.79
C LEU A 12 -8.97 -26.63 -4.49
N LEU A 13 -8.18 -27.04 -3.49
CA LEU A 13 -8.02 -26.32 -2.22
C LEU A 13 -6.72 -25.50 -2.14
N LEU A 14 -6.25 -24.95 -3.26
CA LEU A 14 -5.46 -23.73 -3.20
C LEU A 14 -6.44 -22.57 -3.02
N ALA A 15 -6.94 -22.46 -1.78
CA ALA A 15 -7.44 -21.22 -1.24
C ALA A 15 -6.39 -20.16 -1.52
N GLY A 16 -6.66 -19.30 -2.50
CA GLY A 16 -5.89 -18.09 -2.69
C GLY A 16 -6.00 -17.27 -1.41
N CYS A 17 -4.96 -17.33 -0.58
CA CYS A 17 -4.63 -16.26 0.36
C CYS A 17 -4.23 -15.02 -0.47
N GLY A 18 -5.19 -14.45 -1.19
CA GLY A 18 -5.15 -13.08 -1.66
C GLY A 18 -5.45 -12.20 -0.46
N GLY A 19 -4.43 -11.96 0.37
CA GLY A 19 -4.55 -11.19 1.60
C GLY A 19 -5.21 -9.84 1.37
N ALA A 20 -6.33 -9.62 2.05
CA ALA A 20 -6.97 -8.35 2.36
C ALA A 20 -6.81 -7.23 1.31
N ALA A 21 -7.73 -7.19 0.34
CA ALA A 21 -8.12 -5.91 -0.24
C ALA A 21 -8.96 -5.16 0.82
N SER A 22 -8.30 -4.40 1.69
CA SER A 22 -8.97 -3.63 2.74
C SER A 22 -9.72 -2.44 2.15
N LYS A 23 -11.06 -2.46 2.29
CA LYS A 23 -12.12 -1.41 2.26
C LYS A 23 -12.07 -0.21 1.30
N MET A 24 -10.95 0.18 0.72
CA MET A 24 -10.95 0.92 -0.53
C MET A 24 -11.29 -0.08 -1.61
N GLU A 25 -12.55 -0.13 -1.99
CA GLU A 25 -12.92 -0.41 -3.36
C GLU A 25 -12.15 0.60 -4.22
N LEU A 26 -10.92 0.24 -4.60
CA LEU A 26 -9.97 1.12 -5.29
C LEU A 26 -10.73 1.70 -6.48
N ALA A 27 -10.77 3.03 -6.58
CA ALA A 27 -11.78 3.78 -7.34
C ALA A 27 -11.68 3.56 -8.86
N GLY A 28 -12.10 2.40 -9.34
CA GLY A 28 -11.98 1.96 -10.72
C GLY A 28 -10.56 1.55 -11.11
N GLU A 29 -10.30 1.51 -12.41
CA GLU A 29 -9.00 1.15 -12.98
C GLU A 29 -7.93 2.23 -12.70
N PRO A 30 -6.65 1.85 -12.48
CA PRO A 30 -5.58 2.83 -12.37
C PRO A 30 -5.43 3.71 -13.60
N THR A 31 -5.46 5.02 -13.38
CA THR A 31 -5.18 6.03 -14.41
C THR A 31 -3.70 6.38 -14.52
N VAL A 32 -2.92 6.07 -13.47
CA VAL A 32 -1.48 6.30 -13.38
C VAL A 32 -0.82 5.06 -12.78
N TYR A 33 0.31 4.66 -13.35
CA TYR A 33 1.11 3.53 -12.87
C TYR A 33 2.44 4.02 -12.29
N ALA A 34 2.93 3.30 -11.29
CA ALA A 34 4.21 3.57 -10.66
C ALA A 34 5.38 3.22 -11.59
N ARG A 35 6.43 4.03 -11.55
CA ARG A 35 7.72 3.71 -12.17
C ARG A 35 8.43 2.67 -11.33
N VAL A 36 8.91 1.59 -11.95
CA VAL A 36 9.61 0.50 -11.25
C VAL A 36 11.08 0.49 -11.60
N LEU A 37 11.94 0.84 -10.64
CA LEU A 37 13.40 0.70 -10.77
C LEU A 37 13.87 -0.68 -10.29
N LYS A 38 13.25 -1.16 -9.21
CA LYS A 38 13.44 -2.49 -8.65
C LYS A 38 12.10 -2.97 -8.10
N ALA A 39 11.77 -4.25 -8.29
CA ALA A 39 10.52 -4.83 -7.82
C ALA A 39 10.27 -4.53 -6.33
N PRO A 40 9.03 -4.24 -5.91
CA PRO A 40 8.76 -3.83 -4.53
C PRO A 40 9.05 -4.97 -3.57
N ASP A 41 9.56 -4.62 -2.40
CA ASP A 41 9.51 -5.49 -1.24
C ASP A 41 8.04 -5.89 -0.98
N PRO A 42 7.72 -7.19 -0.81
CA PRO A 42 6.35 -7.64 -0.57
C PRO A 42 5.65 -6.94 0.60
N LEU A 43 6.40 -6.44 1.60
CA LEU A 43 5.85 -5.69 2.72
C LEU A 43 5.29 -4.33 2.31
N LEU A 44 5.74 -3.72 1.20
CA LEU A 44 5.12 -2.50 0.68
C LEU A 44 3.75 -2.75 0.04
N MET A 45 3.42 -4.00 -0.29
CA MET A 45 2.17 -4.33 -0.97
C MET A 45 0.97 -4.28 -0.01
N GLY A 46 -0.16 -3.77 -0.53
CA GLY A 46 -1.40 -3.60 0.23
C GLY A 46 -1.58 -2.17 0.73
N CYS A 47 -2.51 -2.00 1.68
CA CYS A 47 -2.93 -0.70 2.17
C CYS A 47 -2.30 -0.37 3.53
N TYR A 48 -1.88 0.87 3.68
CA TYR A 48 -1.17 1.37 4.84
C TYR A 48 -1.66 2.75 5.22
N LEU A 49 -1.91 2.96 6.51
CA LEU A 49 -2.27 4.23 7.11
C LEU A 49 -1.19 4.66 8.10
N ARG A 50 -0.75 5.91 8.01
CA ARG A 50 0.12 6.48 9.05
C ARG A 50 -0.69 6.74 10.31
N SER A 51 -0.20 6.24 11.45
CA SER A 51 -0.79 6.58 12.74
C SER A 51 -0.84 8.10 12.91
N ARG A 52 -1.99 8.62 13.34
CA ARG A 52 -2.17 10.04 13.62
C ARG A 52 -1.47 10.37 14.95
N PRO A 53 -0.51 11.31 15.00
CA PRO A 53 0.06 11.71 16.26
C PRO A 53 -1.02 12.38 17.12
N SER A 54 -1.18 11.92 18.36
CA SER A 54 -2.23 12.38 19.29
C SER A 54 -2.01 13.82 19.77
N GLU A 55 -0.79 14.32 19.67
CA GLU A 55 -0.35 15.64 20.13
C GLU A 55 -0.78 16.80 19.22
N TYR A 56 -1.25 16.52 17.99
CA TYR A 56 -1.69 17.57 17.06
C TYR A 56 -3.21 17.66 17.00
N HIS A 57 -3.74 18.88 17.08
CA HIS A 57 -5.18 19.14 16.96
C HIS A 57 -5.73 18.80 15.56
N ARG A 58 -4.89 18.93 14.52
CA ARG A 58 -5.19 18.54 13.14
C ARG A 58 -3.95 17.93 12.48
N PRO A 59 -3.69 16.63 12.69
CA PRO A 59 -2.52 15.99 12.11
C PRO A 59 -2.72 15.75 10.62
N ASN A 60 -1.65 15.88 9.84
CA ASN A 60 -1.64 15.42 8.45
C ASN A 60 -1.89 13.90 8.42
N SER A 61 -2.75 13.44 7.51
CA SER A 61 -2.99 12.02 7.27
C SER A 61 -2.35 11.56 5.99
N TYR A 62 -1.82 10.34 6.01
CA TYR A 62 -1.15 9.73 4.88
C TYR A 62 -1.61 8.27 4.81
N GLN A 63 -2.23 7.90 3.70
CA GLN A 63 -2.65 6.54 3.43
C GLN A 63 -2.31 6.20 1.99
N TYR A 64 -1.80 4.99 1.75
CA TYR A 64 -1.60 4.49 0.40
C TYR A 64 -2.03 3.03 0.29
N CYS A 65 -2.37 2.60 -0.93
CA CYS A 65 -2.51 1.21 -1.30
C CYS A 65 -1.65 0.93 -2.54
N LEU A 66 -0.60 0.12 -2.38
CA LEU A 66 0.20 -0.36 -3.51
C LEU A 66 -0.38 -1.68 -4.00
N VAL A 67 -0.81 -1.70 -5.26
CA VAL A 67 -1.41 -2.87 -5.89
C VAL A 67 -0.70 -3.25 -7.18
N LYS A 68 -0.75 -4.53 -7.51
CA LYS A 68 -0.34 -5.04 -8.81
C LYS A 68 -1.58 -5.22 -9.69
N LYS A 69 -1.53 -4.69 -10.91
CA LYS A 69 -2.59 -4.77 -11.92
C LYS A 69 -1.95 -5.23 -13.23
N GLY A 70 -2.15 -6.50 -13.57
CA GLY A 70 -1.41 -7.16 -14.64
C GLY A 70 0.09 -7.23 -14.32
N ASP A 71 0.91 -6.71 -15.22
CA ASP A 71 2.37 -6.60 -15.11
C ASP A 71 2.83 -5.30 -14.43
N LYS A 72 1.92 -4.37 -14.14
CA LYS A 72 2.24 -3.05 -13.59
C LYS A 72 1.83 -2.90 -12.13
N TYR A 73 2.37 -1.86 -11.50
CA TYR A 73 2.04 -1.46 -10.14
C TYR A 73 1.37 -0.09 -10.14
N ALA A 74 0.39 0.09 -9.27
CA ALA A 74 -0.33 1.35 -9.10
C ALA A 74 -0.45 1.69 -7.62
N VAL A 75 -0.39 2.98 -7.30
CA VAL A 75 -0.56 3.48 -5.95
C VAL A 75 -1.81 4.33 -5.91
N TYR A 76 -2.80 3.88 -5.14
CA TYR A 76 -3.87 4.76 -4.72
C TYR A 76 -3.41 5.48 -3.46
N TYR A 77 -3.44 6.80 -3.47
CA TYR A 77 -2.94 7.64 -2.41
C TYR A 77 -4.05 8.54 -1.87
N ASP A 78 -4.08 8.72 -0.56
CA ASP A 78 -4.97 9.63 0.15
C ASP A 78 -4.11 10.37 1.20
N TRP A 79 -3.76 11.61 0.87
CA TRP A 79 -3.04 12.53 1.76
C TRP A 79 -3.89 13.74 2.04
N ARG A 80 -3.86 14.19 3.30
CA ARG A 80 -4.49 15.45 3.70
C ARG A 80 -3.58 16.24 4.62
N ASP A 81 -3.43 17.52 4.32
CA ASP A 81 -2.79 18.48 5.21
C ASP A 81 -3.79 18.88 6.32
N GLY A 82 -3.37 18.72 7.58
CA GLY A 82 -4.22 19.03 8.72
C GLY A 82 -4.39 20.53 8.96
N LYS A 83 -3.44 21.36 8.48
CA LYS A 83 -3.46 22.82 8.63
C LYS A 83 -4.27 23.48 7.52
N THR A 84 -3.99 23.19 6.25
CA THR A 84 -4.62 23.82 5.10
C THR A 84 -5.90 23.12 4.65
N LEU A 85 -6.11 21.86 5.07
CA LEU A 85 -7.19 20.98 4.60
C LEU A 85 -7.07 20.60 3.13
N GLU A 86 -5.91 20.85 2.51
CA GLU A 86 -5.60 20.35 1.18
C GLU A 86 -5.65 18.82 1.19
N GLU A 87 -6.31 18.24 0.20
CA GLU A 87 -6.50 16.80 0.06
C GLU A 87 -6.08 16.37 -1.34
N HIS A 88 -5.34 15.28 -1.40
CA HIS A 88 -4.93 14.60 -2.64
C HIS A 88 -5.37 13.17 -2.54
N LYS A 89 -6.28 12.78 -3.42
CA LYS A 89 -6.88 11.46 -3.40
C LYS A 89 -7.01 10.87 -4.81
N GLY A 90 -6.46 9.67 -5.01
CA GLY A 90 -6.57 8.96 -6.27
C GLY A 90 -5.32 8.18 -6.65
N TRP A 91 -5.27 7.76 -7.92
CA TRP A 91 -4.09 7.12 -8.51
C TRP A 91 -2.99 8.15 -8.74
N MET A 92 -1.86 7.98 -8.07
CA MET A 92 -0.77 8.96 -8.07
C MET A 92 0.55 8.34 -8.57
N PRO A 93 1.42 9.14 -9.22
CA PRO A 93 2.71 8.66 -9.67
C PRO A 93 3.64 8.48 -8.47
N PHE A 94 4.25 7.31 -8.41
CA PHE A 94 5.24 6.92 -7.42
C PHE A 94 6.37 6.17 -8.11
N THR A 95 7.55 6.24 -7.52
CA THR A 95 8.70 5.43 -7.90
C THR A 95 8.92 4.30 -6.89
N ILE A 96 8.94 3.06 -7.38
CA ILE A 96 9.28 1.86 -6.60
C ILE A 96 10.75 1.53 -6.80
N ASN A 97 11.46 1.38 -5.69
CA ASN A 97 12.86 0.96 -5.67
C ASN A 97 13.11 -0.03 -4.52
N GLY A 98 12.70 -1.29 -4.72
CA GLY A 98 12.94 -2.34 -3.72
C GLY A 98 12.16 -2.10 -2.44
N ASP A 99 12.89 -1.77 -1.38
CA ASP A 99 12.36 -1.49 -0.05
C ASP A 99 11.74 -0.09 0.07
N ARG A 100 11.73 0.72 -1.00
CA ARG A 100 11.23 2.10 -1.01
C ARG A 100 10.11 2.33 -2.03
N LEU A 101 9.15 3.14 -1.61
CA LEU A 101 8.08 3.71 -2.42
C LEU A 101 8.11 5.24 -2.23
N VAL A 102 8.48 5.98 -3.27
CA VAL A 102 8.72 7.43 -3.22
C VAL A 102 7.66 8.14 -4.05
N SER A 103 6.97 9.12 -3.46
CA SER A 103 6.01 9.95 -4.18
C SER A 103 6.73 10.84 -5.19
N ASP A 104 6.19 10.93 -6.41
CA ASP A 104 6.75 11.79 -7.45
C ASP A 104 6.13 13.21 -7.41
N THR A 105 5.10 13.44 -6.58
CA THR A 105 4.37 14.73 -6.49
C THR A 105 4.60 15.48 -5.19
N GLU A 106 4.96 14.79 -4.11
CA GLU A 106 5.21 15.42 -2.81
C GLU A 106 6.30 14.66 -2.03
N PRO A 107 6.86 15.26 -0.95
CA PRO A 107 8.04 14.72 -0.29
C PRO A 107 7.87 13.40 0.52
N SER A 108 6.84 12.59 0.29
CA SER A 108 6.67 11.32 1.02
C SER A 108 7.52 10.20 0.47
N THR A 109 8.09 9.44 1.40
CA THR A 109 8.74 8.17 1.15
C THR A 109 8.23 7.14 2.14
N TYR A 110 7.82 5.98 1.65
CA TYR A 110 7.53 4.80 2.45
C TYR A 110 8.69 3.82 2.29
N LEU A 111 9.17 3.27 3.40
CA LEU A 111 10.25 2.30 3.38
C LEU A 111 10.00 1.10 4.28
N VAL A 112 10.52 -0.05 3.89
CA VAL A 112 10.59 -1.24 4.74
C VAL A 112 11.81 -1.11 5.64
N LYS A 113 11.59 -1.20 6.95
CA LYS A 113 12.65 -1.22 7.96
C LYS A 113 12.18 -2.03 9.16
N ASP A 114 13.03 -2.92 9.67
CA ASP A 114 12.76 -3.74 10.86
C ASP A 114 11.43 -4.52 10.76
N GLY A 115 11.17 -5.11 9.59
CA GLY A 115 9.97 -5.92 9.30
C GLY A 115 8.67 -5.12 9.29
N SER A 116 8.73 -3.80 9.16
CA SER A 116 7.58 -2.89 9.14
C SER A 116 7.70 -1.85 8.04
N VAL A 117 6.58 -1.28 7.62
CA VAL A 117 6.56 -0.11 6.73
C VAL A 117 6.60 1.17 7.55
N TRP A 118 7.43 2.12 7.14
CA TRP A 118 7.60 3.41 7.78
C TRP A 118 7.41 4.53 6.78
N HIS A 119 6.85 5.65 7.22
CA HIS A 119 6.74 6.89 6.44
C HIS A 119 7.77 7.91 6.87
N ASN A 120 8.37 8.54 5.88
CA ASN A 120 9.21 9.71 6.00
C ASN A 120 8.63 10.83 5.13
N TYR A 121 8.67 12.06 5.63
CA TYR A 121 8.26 13.24 4.86
C TYR A 121 9.43 14.21 4.78
N GLY A 122 9.90 14.52 3.56
CA GLY A 122 10.94 15.51 3.30
C GLY A 122 12.30 15.19 3.91
N GLY A 123 12.69 13.92 4.02
CA GLY A 123 14.00 13.53 4.52
C GLY A 123 14.20 13.75 6.02
N ARG A 124 13.12 13.95 6.79
CA ARG A 124 13.19 14.18 8.25
C ARG A 124 13.82 12.99 8.98
N THR A 125 14.38 13.22 10.16
CA THR A 125 14.98 12.14 10.97
C THR A 125 13.94 11.21 11.58
N VAL A 126 12.73 11.73 11.86
CA VAL A 126 11.64 10.97 12.45
C VAL A 126 10.95 10.13 11.37
N LEU A 127 10.81 8.83 11.67
CA LEU A 127 10.03 7.89 10.89
C LEU A 127 8.73 7.57 11.63
N HIS A 128 7.63 7.49 10.90
CA HIS A 128 6.34 7.12 11.46
C HIS A 128 5.96 5.72 11.00
N LYS A 129 5.76 4.80 11.94
CA LYS A 129 5.33 3.44 11.60
C LYS A 129 3.96 3.48 10.92
N MET A 130 3.86 2.80 9.78
CA MET A 130 2.60 2.60 9.09
C MET A 130 1.85 1.42 9.69
N ILE A 131 0.52 1.56 9.75
CA ILE A 131 -0.41 0.53 10.18
C ILE A 131 -0.97 -0.10 8.92
N ARG A 132 -0.87 -1.43 8.80
CA ARG A 132 -1.50 -2.18 7.71
C ARG A 132 -3.01 -2.21 7.91
N GLN A 133 -3.77 -1.95 6.85
CA GLN A 133 -5.25 -1.98 6.87
C GLN A 133 -5.80 -3.34 6.45
#